data_AF-A0A3A9BJP2-F1
#
_entry.id   AF-A0A3A9BJP2-F1
#
_cell.length_a   1.000
_cell.length_b   1.000
_cell.length_c   1.000
_cell.angle_alpha   90.00
_cell.angle_beta   90.00
_cell.angle_gamma   90.00
#
_symmetry.space_group_name_H-M   'P 1'
#
loop_
_entity.id
_entity.type
_entity.pdbx_description
1 polymer ?
#
loop_
_entity_poly.entity_id
_entity_poly.type
_entity_poly.pdbx_seq_one_letter_code
_entity_poly.pdbx_strand_id
1 'polypeptide(L)'
;MPQIRPVFSLAAYLLWLDCRAMQGCAAEFAQYMKEHTVLYLSGGRQYGENGYFLVGINIACPRSRLEDGMRRLAKGARDYEEWVVARC
;
A
#
# COMPACT_ATOMS: atom_id res chain seq x y z
N MET A 1 3.85 9.35 8.53
CA MET A 1 4.08 8.14 7.72
C MET A 1 5.33 8.32 6.87
N PRO A 2 6.53 8.19 7.43
CA PRO A 2 7.77 8.21 6.66
C PRO A 2 8.11 6.86 6.01
N GLN A 3 7.41 5.77 6.35
CA GLN A 3 7.76 4.40 5.91
C GLN A 3 7.24 4.01 4.52
N ILE A 4 6.13 4.59 4.06
CA ILE A 4 5.59 4.33 2.71
C ILE A 4 6.05 5.46 1.79
N ARG A 5 6.83 5.14 0.76
CA ARG A 5 7.32 6.13 -0.21
C ARG A 5 6.59 6.00 -1.54
N PRO A 6 5.94 7.06 -2.04
CA PRO A 6 5.40 7.03 -3.39
C PRO A 6 6.54 6.98 -4.40
N VAL A 7 6.48 6.01 -5.30
CA VAL A 7 7.36 5.91 -6.47
C VAL A 7 6.59 6.48 -7.64
N PHE A 8 6.98 7.68 -8.06
CA PHE A 8 6.32 8.38 -9.16
C PHE A 8 6.73 7.73 -10.48
N SER A 9 5.77 7.13 -11.17
CA SER A 9 5.92 6.71 -12.57
C SER A 9 5.29 7.75 -13.47
N LEU A 10 6.03 8.21 -14.48
CA LEU A 10 5.51 9.11 -15.52
C LEU A 10 4.57 8.37 -16.51
N ALA A 11 4.46 7.04 -16.39
CA ALA A 11 3.61 6.21 -17.23
C ALA A 11 2.55 5.50 -16.39
N ALA A 12 1.29 5.72 -16.76
CA ALA A 12 0.05 5.09 -16.28
C ALA A 12 -0.57 5.61 -14.98
N TYR A 13 -1.88 5.37 -14.87
CA TYR A 13 -2.77 5.63 -13.74
C TYR A 13 -2.49 4.74 -12.51
N LEU A 14 -1.31 4.14 -12.43
CA LEU A 14 -0.91 3.24 -11.37
C LEU A 14 0.21 3.91 -10.56
N LEU A 15 -0.12 4.35 -9.35
CA LEU A 15 0.85 4.85 -8.40
C LEU A 15 1.46 3.68 -7.65
N TRP A 16 2.78 3.56 -7.68
CA TRP A 16 3.50 2.57 -6.91
C TRP A 16 3.87 3.13 -5.54
N LEU A 17 3.71 2.32 -4.51
CA LEU A 17 4.10 2.61 -3.14
C LEU A 17 5.17 1.61 -2.72
N ASP A 18 6.28 2.15 -2.24
CA ASP A 18 7.40 1.40 -1.69
C ASP A 18 7.22 1.22 -0.18
N CYS A 19 7.08 -0.04 0.22
CA CYS A 19 6.86 -0.49 1.59
C CYS A 19 8.12 -1.12 2.22
N ARG A 20 9.31 -0.97 1.62
CA ARG A 20 10.56 -1.56 2.15
C ARG A 20 10.91 -1.14 3.58
N ALA A 21 10.50 0.06 4.00
CA ALA A 21 10.78 0.58 5.32
C ALA A 21 9.70 0.23 6.36
N MET A 22 8.71 -0.59 5.99
CA MET A 22 7.71 -1.11 6.91
C MET A 22 8.21 -2.37 7.62
N GLN A 23 7.61 -2.66 8.77
CA GLN A 23 8.08 -3.74 9.67
C GLN A 23 7.68 -5.15 9.18
N GLY A 24 6.74 -5.25 8.25
CA GLY A 24 6.33 -6.50 7.61
C GLY A 24 6.53 -6.52 6.09
N CYS A 25 5.96 -7.52 5.40
CA CYS A 25 6.11 -7.65 3.95
C CYS A 25 4.94 -7.01 3.19
N ALA A 26 5.19 -6.51 1.97
CA ALA A 26 4.17 -5.78 1.22
C ALA A 26 2.96 -6.65 0.81
N ALA A 27 3.14 -7.98 0.67
CA ALA A 27 2.05 -8.91 0.42
C ALA A 27 1.11 -9.04 1.64
N GLU A 28 1.68 -9.16 2.84
CA GLU A 28 0.91 -9.19 4.08
C GLU A 28 0.22 -7.85 4.32
N PHE A 29 0.91 -6.73 4.09
CA PHE A 29 0.30 -5.41 4.16
C PHE A 29 -0.89 -5.27 3.18
N ALA A 30 -0.74 -5.69 1.92
CA ALA A 30 -1.82 -5.64 0.94
C ALA A 30 -3.02 -6.52 1.38
N GLN A 31 -2.75 -7.68 1.96
CA GLN A 31 -3.79 -8.55 2.50
C GLN A 31 -4.48 -7.91 3.72
N TYR A 32 -3.71 -7.37 4.66
CA TYR A 32 -4.22 -6.66 5.83
C TYR A 32 -5.14 -5.50 5.43
N MET A 33 -4.70 -4.70 4.46
CA MET A 33 -5.47 -3.57 3.93
C MET A 33 -6.79 -4.01 3.32
N LYS A 34 -6.78 -5.11 2.54
CA LYS A 34 -8.00 -5.69 1.96
C LYS A 34 -8.98 -6.15 3.03
N GLU A 35 -8.50 -6.80 4.09
CA GLU A 35 -9.33 -7.35 5.16
C GLU A 35 -9.87 -6.27 6.11
N HIS A 36 -9.07 -5.26 6.45
CA HIS A 36 -9.40 -4.29 7.51
C HIS A 36 -9.95 -2.96 7.01
N THR A 37 -9.61 -2.56 5.78
CA THR A 37 -10.01 -1.25 5.22
C THR A 37 -10.84 -1.35 3.95
N VAL A 38 -11.00 -2.58 3.43
CA VAL A 38 -11.64 -2.90 2.14
C VAL A 38 -10.92 -2.21 0.96
N LEU A 39 -9.72 -1.69 1.17
CA LEU A 39 -8.89 -1.09 0.12
C LEU A 39 -8.11 -2.21 -0.59
N TYR A 40 -8.34 -2.34 -1.88
CA TYR A 40 -7.63 -3.29 -2.72
C TYR A 40 -6.34 -2.66 -3.25
N LEU A 41 -5.21 -3.23 -2.83
CA LEU A 41 -3.88 -2.87 -3.31
C LEU A 41 -3.36 -3.99 -4.21
N SER A 42 -2.81 -3.64 -5.37
CA SER A 42 -2.21 -4.62 -6.28
C SER A 42 -0.80 -4.95 -5.83
N GLY A 43 -0.53 -6.20 -5.47
CA GLY A 43 0.82 -6.63 -5.09
C GLY A 43 1.80 -6.54 -6.26
N GLY A 44 2.94 -5.89 -6.05
CA GLY A 44 3.99 -5.72 -7.05
C GLY A 44 4.73 -7.01 -7.43
N ARG A 45 4.48 -8.13 -6.73
CA ARG A 45 5.14 -9.43 -6.97
C ARG A 45 5.00 -9.92 -8.43
N GLN A 46 3.93 -9.50 -9.11
CA GLN A 46 3.72 -9.76 -10.54
C GLN A 46 4.79 -9.12 -11.44
N TYR A 47 5.50 -8.09 -10.97
CA TYR A 47 6.39 -7.23 -11.75
C TYR A 47 7.89 -7.53 -11.52
N GLY A 48 8.22 -8.67 -10.91
CA GLY A 48 9.59 -9.15 -10.70
C GLY A 48 10.04 -9.16 -9.23
N GLU A 49 11.28 -9.60 -8.97
CA GLU A 49 11.81 -9.76 -7.60
C GLU A 49 11.83 -8.45 -6.79
N ASN A 50 12.07 -7.31 -7.45
CA ASN A 50 12.01 -6.00 -6.81
C ASN A 50 10.58 -5.54 -6.48
N GLY A 51 9.57 -6.18 -7.05
CA GLY A 51 8.16 -5.91 -6.81
C GLY A 51 7.62 -6.49 -5.50
N TYR A 52 8.43 -7.30 -4.78
CA TYR A 52 8.05 -7.87 -3.48
C TYR A 52 7.71 -6.84 -2.42
N PHE A 53 8.26 -5.64 -2.53
CA PHE A 53 8.05 -4.56 -1.57
C PHE A 53 7.18 -3.42 -2.10
N LEU A 54 6.64 -3.59 -3.32
CA LEU A 54 5.84 -2.57 -3.98
C LEU A 54 4.36 -2.95 -3.93
N VAL A 55 3.50 -1.96 -3.68
CA VAL A 55 2.05 -2.09 -3.86
C VAL A 55 1.55 -0.98 -4.78
N GLY A 56 0.66 -1.34 -5.70
CA GLY A 56 0.07 -0.44 -6.69
C GLY A 56 -1.31 0.06 -6.26
N ILE A 57 -1.54 1.36 -6.43
CA ILE A 57 -2.85 2.01 -6.30
C ILE A 57 -3.30 2.54 -7.65
N ASN A 58 -4.52 2.21 -8.05
CA ASN A 58 -5.15 2.81 -9.21
C ASN A 58 -5.68 4.20 -8.85
N ILE A 59 -5.11 5.23 -9.46
CA ILE A 59 -5.51 6.63 -9.27
C ILE A 59 -6.50 7.14 -10.34
N ALA A 60 -6.88 6.31 -11.33
CA ALA A 60 -7.94 6.60 -12.30
C ALA A 60 -9.33 6.46 -11.67
N CYS A 61 -9.62 7.31 -10.68
CA CYS A 61 -10.88 7.39 -9.97
C CYS A 61 -11.25 8.86 -9.73
N PRO A 62 -12.54 9.18 -9.48
CA PRO A 62 -12.93 10.51 -9.03
C PRO A 62 -12.14 10.94 -7.80
N ARG A 63 -11.81 12.23 -7.71
CA ARG A 63 -11.00 12.80 -6.61
C ARG A 63 -11.53 12.42 -5.23
N SER A 64 -12.84 12.43 -5.03
CA SER A 64 -13.47 12.05 -3.76
C SER A 64 -13.17 10.61 -3.35
N ARG A 65 -13.16 9.66 -4.30
CA ARG A 65 -12.78 8.27 -4.05
C ARG A 65 -11.29 8.11 -3.78
N LEU A 66 -10.46 8.86 -4.50
CA LEU A 66 -9.02 8.85 -4.26
C LEU A 66 -8.71 9.37 -2.86
N GLU A 67 -9.30 10.48 -2.44
CA GLU A 67 -9.11 11.06 -1.10
C GLU A 67 -9.57 10.10 0.00
N ASP A 68 -10.71 9.42 -0.18
CA ASP A 68 -11.16 8.37 0.75
C ASP A 68 -10.17 7.20 0.82
N GLY A 69 -9.73 6.68 -0.33
CA GLY A 69 -8.72 5.62 -0.40
C GLY A 69 -7.41 6.01 0.27
N MET A 70 -6.94 7.25 0.09
CA MET A 70 -5.73 7.76 0.74
C MET A 70 -5.88 7.90 2.25
N ARG A 71 -7.07 8.29 2.74
CA ARG A 71 -7.36 8.33 4.19
C ARG A 71 -7.36 6.93 4.80
N ARG A 72 -7.98 5.96 4.12
CA ARG A 72 -7.98 4.55 4.53
C ARG A 72 -6.58 3.96 4.53
N LEU A 73 -5.79 4.24 3.49
CA LEU A 73 -4.37 3.87 3.41
C LEU A 73 -3.59 4.43 4.60
N ALA A 74 -3.77 5.72 4.89
CA ALA A 74 -3.04 6.37 5.98
C ALA A 74 -3.40 5.81 7.36
N LYS A 75 -4.67 5.45 7.58
CA LYS A 75 -5.11 4.78 8.81
C LYS A 75 -4.59 3.35 8.87
N GLY A 76 -4.86 2.54 7.84
CA GLY A 76 -4.51 1.13 7.81
C GLY A 76 -2.99 0.87 7.87
N ALA A 77 -2.17 1.76 7.31
CA ALA A 77 -0.72 1.66 7.46
C ALA A 77 -0.23 1.85 8.91
N ARG A 78 -0.87 2.74 9.68
CA ARG A 78 -0.54 2.91 11.11
C ARG A 78 -1.00 1.69 11.91
N ASP A 79 -2.25 1.28 11.69
CA ASP A 79 -2.84 0.13 12.39
C ASP A 79 -2.05 -1.15 12.09
N TYR A 80 -1.57 -1.33 10.85
CA TYR A 80 -0.75 -2.48 10.45
C TYR A 80 0.59 -2.52 11.18
N GLU A 81 1.30 -1.38 11.31
CA GLU A 81 2.57 -1.34 12.01
C GLU A 81 2.41 -1.71 13.49
N GLU A 82 1.35 -1.21 14.15
CA GLU A 82 1.00 -1.62 15.52
C GLU A 82 0.65 -3.11 15.60
N TRP A 83 -0.12 -3.62 14.63
CA TRP A 83 -0.53 -5.02 14.56
C TRP A 83 0.64 -5.99 14.32
N VAL A 84 1.61 -5.62 13.49
CA VAL A 84 2.82 -6.41 13.25
C VAL A 84 3.67 -6.47 14.53
N VAL A 85 3.90 -5.34 15.19
CA VAL A 85 4.65 -5.29 16.45
C VAL A 85 3.99 -6.16 17.53
N ALA A 86 2.66 -6.13 17.63
CA ALA A 86 1.93 -6.93 18.61
C ALA A 86 1.97 -8.45 18.35
N ARG A 87 2.40 -8.89 17.16
CA ARG A 87 2.55 -10.31 16.77
C ARG A 87 3.99 -10.82 16.84
N CYS A 88 4.97 -9.96 17.11
CA CYS A 88 6.37 -10.33 17.35
C CYS A 88 6.60 -10.65 18.84
#